data_AF-A0A953MIY1-F1
#
_entry.id   AF-A0A953MIY1-F1
#
_cell.length_a   1.000
_cell.length_b   1.000
_cell.length_c   1.000
_cell.angle_alpha   90.00
_cell.angle_beta   90.00
_cell.angle_gamma   90.00
#
_symmetry.space_group_name_H-M   'P 1'
#
loop_
_entity.id
_entity.type
_entity.pdbx_description
1 polymer ?
#
loop_
_entity_poly.entity_id
_entity_poly.type
_entity_poly.pdbx_seq_one_letter_code
_entity_poly.pdbx_strand_id
1 'polypeptide(L)'
;MKTFIKLLAVLQLIFCLPIIAQEINMHSFIGFSVKEITARMGKPAYQDNSNPSMICTFYKTQDSRYAFVSNEKGVFQAEACLSLESKQGAEKLISNLIKNCKEEGYTSDTLNTDSYCVHTVKVKMEVNTSLNKTTNKFDVRIKATRRE
;
A
#
# COMPACT_ATOMS: atom_id res chain seq x y z
N MET A 1 -3.28 -20.81 43.22
CA MET A 1 -2.00 -20.19 42.79
C MET A 1 -1.46 -20.75 41.47
N LYS A 2 -1.26 -22.07 41.34
CA LYS A 2 -0.73 -22.70 40.11
C LYS A 2 -1.59 -22.50 38.85
N THR A 3 -2.92 -22.40 39.00
CA THR A 3 -3.87 -22.14 37.91
C THR A 3 -3.85 -20.68 37.42
N PHE A 4 -3.64 -19.72 38.33
CA PHE A 4 -3.51 -18.30 37.98
C PHE A 4 -2.24 -18.04 37.17
N ILE A 5 -1.13 -18.71 37.51
CA ILE A 5 0.14 -18.63 36.77
C ILE A 5 -0.03 -19.19 35.35
N LYS A 6 -0.79 -20.28 35.17
CA LYS A 6 -1.09 -20.84 33.84
C LYS A 6 -1.96 -19.92 32.99
N LEU A 7 -2.97 -19.25 33.59
CA LEU A 7 -3.83 -18.30 32.88
C LEU A 7 -3.04 -17.05 32.45
N LEU A 8 -2.14 -16.55 33.29
CA LEU A 8 -1.28 -15.41 32.99
C LEU A 8 -0.29 -15.71 31.86
N ALA A 9 0.25 -16.92 31.81
CA ALA A 9 1.15 -17.37 30.73
C ALA A 9 0.45 -17.46 29.36
N VAL A 10 -0.83 -17.88 29.33
CA VAL A 10 -1.62 -17.90 28.08
C VAL A 10 -1.95 -16.48 27.61
N LEU A 11 -2.20 -15.54 28.54
CA LEU A 11 -2.51 -14.15 28.20
C LEU A 11 -1.30 -13.39 27.61
N GLN A 12 -0.07 -13.73 28.02
CA GLN A 12 1.15 -13.15 27.46
C GLN A 12 1.44 -13.59 26.01
N LEU A 13 0.99 -14.78 25.59
CA LEU A 13 1.17 -15.24 24.20
C LEU A 13 0.28 -14.49 23.19
N ILE A 14 -0.85 -13.92 23.63
CA ILE A 14 -1.78 -13.21 22.75
C ILE A 14 -1.29 -11.80 22.39
N PHE A 15 -0.44 -11.19 23.24
CA PHE A 15 0.09 -9.84 23.02
C PHE A 15 1.32 -9.76 22.11
N CYS A 16 1.84 -10.90 21.65
CA CYS A 16 3.02 -10.97 20.78
C CYS A 16 2.67 -11.13 19.29
N LEU A 17 1.46 -10.74 18.87
CA LEU A 17 1.19 -10.63 17.45
C LEU A 17 2.04 -9.49 16.89
N PRO A 18 2.93 -9.76 15.92
CA PRO A 18 3.67 -8.68 15.28
C PRO A 18 2.64 -7.70 14.73
N ILE A 19 2.77 -6.44 15.11
CA ILE A 19 2.14 -5.33 14.41
C ILE A 19 2.71 -5.42 13.00
N ILE A 20 1.99 -6.08 12.09
CA ILE A 20 2.34 -6.07 10.68
C ILE A 20 2.14 -4.62 10.28
N ALA A 21 3.21 -3.84 10.33
CA ALA A 21 3.28 -2.56 9.66
C ALA A 21 2.79 -2.84 8.24
N GLN A 22 1.67 -2.24 7.85
CA GLN A 22 1.13 -2.43 6.51
C GLN A 22 2.20 -1.94 5.54
N GLU A 23 2.94 -2.87 4.95
CA GLU A 23 3.98 -2.55 3.99
C GLU A 23 3.30 -2.18 2.68
N ILE A 24 3.45 -0.93 2.26
CA ILE A 24 2.67 -0.32 1.17
C ILE A 24 3.40 -0.53 -0.14
N ASN A 25 3.46 -1.79 -0.56
CA ASN A 25 4.11 -2.21 -1.80
C ASN A 25 3.05 -2.31 -2.91
N MET A 26 2.58 -1.18 -3.43
CA MET A 26 1.50 -1.16 -4.44
C MET A 26 1.87 -1.95 -5.71
N HIS A 27 3.15 -2.00 -6.07
CA HIS A 27 3.63 -2.82 -7.18
C HIS A 27 3.38 -4.32 -7.00
N SER A 28 3.36 -4.81 -5.75
CA SER A 28 3.12 -6.23 -5.44
C SER A 28 1.69 -6.70 -5.71
N PHE A 29 0.74 -5.77 -5.88
CA PHE A 29 -0.65 -6.09 -6.21
C PHE A 29 -0.88 -6.23 -7.72
N ILE A 30 0.08 -5.82 -8.57
CA ILE A 30 -0.09 -5.94 -10.02
C ILE A 30 -0.23 -7.41 -10.40
N GLY A 31 -1.28 -7.73 -11.17
CA GLY A 31 -1.64 -9.08 -11.59
C GLY A 31 -2.57 -9.83 -10.62
N PHE A 32 -2.81 -9.33 -9.41
CA PHE A 32 -3.73 -9.99 -8.47
C PHE A 32 -5.17 -9.92 -8.97
N SER A 33 -5.96 -10.95 -8.68
CA SER A 33 -7.42 -10.92 -8.84
C SER A 33 -8.07 -10.09 -7.73
N VAL A 34 -9.31 -9.65 -7.97
CA VAL A 34 -10.15 -9.00 -6.94
C VAL A 34 -10.29 -9.87 -5.69
N LYS A 35 -10.35 -11.20 -5.85
CA LYS A 35 -10.43 -12.15 -4.74
C LYS A 35 -9.17 -12.12 -3.87
N GLU A 36 -7.98 -12.09 -4.48
CA GLU A 36 -6.70 -12.02 -3.78
C GLU A 36 -6.52 -10.69 -3.05
N ILE A 37 -6.91 -9.58 -3.68
CA ILE A 37 -6.94 -8.26 -3.02
C ILE A 37 -7.85 -8.30 -1.80
N THR A 38 -9.07 -8.85 -1.95
CA THR A 38 -10.05 -8.95 -0.86
C THR A 38 -9.55 -9.85 0.27
N ALA A 39 -8.84 -10.94 -0.04
CA ALA A 39 -8.25 -11.81 0.97
C ALA A 39 -7.16 -11.09 1.79
N ARG A 40 -6.39 -10.18 1.15
CA ARG A 40 -5.29 -9.45 1.79
C ARG A 40 -5.73 -8.18 2.52
N MET A 41 -6.69 -7.45 1.96
CA MET A 41 -7.13 -6.13 2.43
C MET A 41 -8.46 -6.18 3.18
N GLY A 42 -9.16 -7.31 3.17
CA GLY A 42 -10.50 -7.46 3.72
C GLY A 42 -11.60 -6.97 2.77
N LYS A 43 -12.77 -6.68 3.33
CA LYS A 43 -13.94 -6.20 2.56
C LYS A 43 -13.69 -4.77 2.04
N PRO A 44 -13.89 -4.50 0.74
CA PRO A 44 -13.74 -3.15 0.20
C PRO A 44 -14.80 -2.20 0.76
N ALA A 45 -14.45 -0.91 0.83
CA ALA A 45 -15.39 0.14 1.16
C ALA A 45 -16.41 0.38 0.03
N TYR A 46 -15.95 0.22 -1.22
CA TYR A 46 -16.78 0.30 -2.41
C TYR A 46 -16.13 -0.48 -3.55
N GLN A 47 -16.96 -1.02 -4.44
CA GLN A 47 -16.52 -1.64 -5.68
C GLN A 47 -17.48 -1.27 -6.80
N ASP A 48 -16.92 -0.79 -7.91
CA ASP A 48 -17.62 -0.59 -9.16
C ASP A 48 -17.22 -1.72 -10.12
N ASN A 49 -18.22 -2.51 -10.52
CA ASN A 49 -18.10 -3.61 -11.48
C ASN A 49 -19.11 -3.42 -12.62
N SER A 50 -19.41 -2.17 -12.98
CA SER A 50 -20.26 -1.85 -14.13
C SER A 50 -19.58 -2.19 -15.46
N ASN A 51 -18.24 -2.19 -15.50
CA ASN A 51 -17.43 -2.57 -16.65
C ASN A 51 -16.45 -3.71 -16.30
N PRO A 52 -16.62 -4.93 -16.85
CA PRO A 52 -15.71 -6.06 -16.60
C PRO A 52 -14.26 -5.82 -17.02
N SER A 53 -14.00 -4.91 -17.97
CA SER A 53 -12.64 -4.54 -18.38
C SER A 53 -11.97 -3.55 -17.42
N MET A 54 -12.71 -3.02 -16.43
CA MET A 54 -12.25 -1.98 -15.52
C MET A 54 -13.02 -2.06 -14.19
N ILE A 55 -12.75 -3.11 -13.42
CA ILE A 55 -13.30 -3.26 -12.08
C ILE A 55 -12.49 -2.40 -11.12
N CYS A 56 -13.14 -1.40 -10.53
CA CYS A 56 -12.54 -0.47 -9.58
C CYS A 56 -12.89 -0.88 -8.15
N THR A 57 -11.89 -1.24 -7.35
CA THR A 57 -12.08 -1.63 -5.94
C THR A 57 -11.40 -0.63 -5.02
N PHE A 58 -12.15 -0.11 -4.05
CA PHE A 58 -11.72 0.98 -3.17
C PHE A 58 -11.71 0.57 -1.71
N TYR A 59 -10.64 0.94 -1.02
CA TYR A 59 -10.48 0.79 0.43
C TYR A 59 -10.19 2.14 1.06
N LYS A 60 -10.63 2.33 2.29
CA LYS A 60 -10.30 3.53 3.07
C LYS A 60 -10.16 3.20 4.54
N THR A 61 -9.22 3.87 5.18
CA THR A 61 -9.13 4.02 6.63
C THR A 61 -9.22 5.51 6.97
N GLN A 62 -8.92 5.89 8.21
CA GLN A 62 -8.86 7.29 8.61
C GLN A 62 -7.75 8.06 7.87
N ASP A 63 -6.56 7.46 7.71
CA ASP A 63 -5.37 8.13 7.18
C ASP A 63 -4.89 7.55 5.85
N SER A 64 -5.61 6.59 5.27
CA SER A 64 -5.23 5.98 4.00
C SER A 64 -6.41 5.68 3.09
N ARG A 65 -6.15 5.77 1.79
CA ARG A 65 -7.07 5.38 0.72
C ARG A 65 -6.32 4.51 -0.27
N TYR A 66 -6.97 3.46 -0.74
CA TYR A 66 -6.42 2.57 -1.75
C TYR A 66 -7.42 2.38 -2.88
N ALA A 67 -6.92 2.33 -4.12
CA ALA A 67 -7.71 2.05 -5.30
C ALA A 67 -7.00 1.00 -6.16
N PHE A 68 -7.74 -0.02 -6.59
CA PHE A 68 -7.26 -1.05 -7.49
C PHE A 68 -8.13 -1.06 -8.73
N VAL A 69 -7.51 -1.05 -9.90
CA VAL A 69 -8.18 -1.19 -11.19
C VAL A 69 -7.73 -2.50 -11.82
N SER A 70 -8.71 -3.37 -12.12
CA SER A 70 -8.46 -4.74 -12.56
C SER A 70 -9.33 -5.13 -13.75
N ASN A 71 -8.86 -6.13 -14.48
CA ASN A 71 -9.61 -6.81 -15.53
C ASN A 71 -9.40 -8.32 -15.41
N GLU A 72 -9.78 -9.08 -16.44
CA GLU A 72 -9.60 -10.54 -16.51
C GLU A 72 -8.15 -11.01 -16.29
N LYS A 73 -7.16 -10.15 -16.58
CA LYS A 73 -5.72 -10.42 -16.37
C LYS A 73 -5.23 -9.94 -15.00
N GLY A 74 -6.15 -9.64 -14.08
CA GLY A 74 -5.85 -9.10 -12.75
C GLY A 74 -5.67 -7.58 -12.74
N VAL A 75 -5.16 -7.08 -11.60
CA VAL A 75 -4.88 -5.66 -11.38
C VAL A 75 -3.84 -5.17 -12.37
N PHE A 76 -4.17 -4.10 -13.09
CA PHE A 76 -3.24 -3.39 -13.95
C PHE A 76 -2.87 -2.01 -13.41
N GLN A 77 -3.59 -1.52 -12.40
CA GLN A 77 -3.24 -0.31 -11.66
C GLN A 77 -3.58 -0.47 -10.17
N ALA A 78 -2.64 -0.14 -9.30
CA ALA A 78 -2.83 -0.08 -7.85
C ALA A 78 -2.34 1.27 -7.31
N GLU A 79 -3.15 1.94 -6.51
CA GLU A 79 -2.85 3.25 -5.95
C GLU A 79 -3.08 3.27 -4.45
N ALA A 80 -2.15 3.88 -3.71
CA ALA A 80 -2.29 4.24 -2.32
C ALA A 80 -2.13 5.76 -2.16
N CYS A 81 -2.93 6.36 -1.29
CA CYS A 81 -2.76 7.73 -0.81
C CYS A 81 -2.76 7.70 0.72
N LEU A 82 -1.67 8.15 1.32
CA LEU A 82 -1.43 8.11 2.76
C LEU A 82 -1.26 9.52 3.29
N SER A 83 -1.91 9.85 4.39
CA SER A 83 -1.77 11.15 5.04
C SER A 83 -0.90 11.00 6.28
N LEU A 84 0.23 11.71 6.31
CA LEU A 84 1.22 11.65 7.39
C LEU A 84 1.33 13.00 8.11
N GLU A 85 1.57 12.96 9.41
CA GLU A 85 1.67 14.17 10.24
C GLU A 85 2.93 15.01 9.98
N SER A 86 3.95 14.45 9.31
CA SER A 86 5.23 15.15 9.11
C SER A 86 5.92 14.78 7.79
N LYS A 87 6.70 15.74 7.29
CA LYS A 87 7.56 15.56 6.11
C LYS A 87 8.56 14.44 6.32
N GLN A 88 9.20 14.40 7.50
CA GLN A 88 10.18 13.37 7.84
C GLN A 88 9.55 11.95 7.80
N GLY A 89 8.30 11.82 8.25
CA GLY A 89 7.55 10.57 8.15
C GLY A 89 7.34 10.13 6.70
N ALA A 90 6.95 11.07 5.83
CA ALA A 90 6.79 10.82 4.39
C ALA A 90 8.13 10.42 3.74
N GLU A 91 9.21 11.16 4.00
CA GLU A 91 10.56 10.87 3.47
C GLU A 91 11.07 9.49 3.89
N LYS A 92 10.83 9.10 5.16
CA LYS A 92 11.20 7.76 5.67
C LYS A 92 10.41 6.66 4.97
N LEU A 93 9.10 6.86 4.77
CA LEU A 93 8.25 5.89 4.08
C LEU A 93 8.72 5.68 2.64
N ILE A 94 9.01 6.76 1.92
CA ILE A 94 9.50 6.71 0.53
C ILE A 94 10.87 6.04 0.46
N SER A 95 11.78 6.39 1.37
CA SER A 95 13.12 5.80 1.40
C SER A 95 13.06 4.29 1.61
N ASN A 96 12.20 3.82 2.51
CA ASN A 96 11.97 2.39 2.74
C ASN A 96 11.36 1.72 1.51
N LEU A 97 10.34 2.32 0.90
CA LEU A 97 9.70 1.81 -0.32
C LEU A 97 10.72 1.65 -1.46
N ILE A 98 11.53 2.68 -1.72
CA ILE A 98 12.56 2.65 -2.77
C ILE A 98 13.63 1.60 -2.46
N LYS A 99 14.05 1.49 -1.19
CA LYS A 99 15.00 0.46 -0.77
C LYS A 99 14.46 -0.95 -1.07
N ASN A 100 13.22 -1.24 -0.66
CA ASN A 100 12.61 -2.55 -0.88
C ASN A 100 12.46 -2.84 -2.38
N CYS A 101 12.06 -1.85 -3.18
CA CYS A 101 11.99 -2.00 -4.63
C CYS A 101 13.35 -2.30 -5.26
N LYS A 102 14.44 -1.67 -4.79
CA LYS A 102 15.80 -1.97 -5.27
C LYS A 102 16.21 -3.41 -4.91
N GLU A 103 15.87 -3.88 -3.71
CA GLU A 103 16.10 -5.28 -3.30
C GLU A 103 15.31 -6.27 -4.17
N GLU A 104 14.14 -5.87 -4.66
CA GLU A 104 13.31 -6.63 -5.61
C GLU A 104 13.72 -6.47 -7.09
N GLY A 105 14.81 -5.75 -7.39
CA GLY A 105 15.36 -5.59 -8.74
C GLY A 105 14.72 -4.49 -9.58
N TYR A 106 14.00 -3.54 -8.97
CA TYR A 106 13.51 -2.34 -9.66
C TYR A 106 14.63 -1.32 -9.84
N THR A 107 14.60 -0.61 -10.96
CA THR A 107 15.36 0.62 -11.19
C THR A 107 14.60 1.82 -10.61
N SER A 108 15.30 2.83 -10.10
CA SER A 108 14.68 4.03 -9.54
C SER A 108 15.31 5.28 -10.11
N ASP A 109 14.45 6.16 -10.64
CA ASP A 109 14.77 7.50 -11.11
C ASP A 109 14.15 8.52 -10.16
N THR A 110 14.94 9.51 -9.75
CA THR A 110 14.41 10.67 -9.04
C THR A 110 13.99 11.71 -10.06
N LEU A 111 12.70 12.05 -10.12
CA LEU A 111 12.19 13.06 -11.06
C LEU A 111 12.37 14.46 -10.49
N ASN A 112 12.12 14.63 -9.19
CA ASN A 112 12.41 15.82 -8.40
C ASN A 112 12.43 15.45 -6.90
N THR A 113 12.57 16.45 -6.02
CA THR A 113 12.64 16.24 -4.56
C THR A 113 11.43 15.52 -3.96
N ASP A 114 10.27 15.65 -4.60
CA ASP A 114 8.99 15.17 -4.09
C ASP A 114 8.38 14.06 -4.97
N SER A 115 9.11 13.60 -6.01
CA SER A 115 8.61 12.67 -7.01
C SER A 115 9.68 11.67 -7.46
N TYR A 116 9.32 10.38 -7.37
CA TYR A 116 10.17 9.26 -7.74
C TYR A 116 9.44 8.36 -8.74
N CYS A 117 10.19 7.84 -9.70
CA CYS A 117 9.75 6.77 -10.58
C CYS A 117 10.57 5.52 -10.26
N VAL A 118 9.91 4.39 -10.05
CA VAL A 118 10.52 3.09 -9.76
C VAL A 118 9.94 2.09 -10.75
N HIS A 119 10.76 1.33 -11.46
CA HIS A 119 10.27 0.51 -12.55
C HIS A 119 11.07 -0.77 -12.80
N THR A 120 10.38 -1.73 -13.40
CA THR A 120 10.94 -2.89 -14.11
C THR A 120 10.45 -2.86 -15.57
N VAL A 121 10.73 -3.91 -16.33
CA VAL A 121 10.12 -4.12 -17.65
C VAL A 121 8.60 -4.35 -17.55
N LYS A 122 8.08 -4.87 -16.43
CA LYS A 122 6.66 -5.24 -16.26
C LYS A 122 5.82 -4.20 -15.51
N VAL A 123 6.44 -3.37 -14.68
CA VAL A 123 5.72 -2.46 -13.76
C VAL A 123 6.40 -1.10 -13.72
N LYS A 124 5.59 -0.03 -13.75
CA LYS A 124 5.99 1.33 -13.39
C LYS A 124 5.32 1.71 -12.09
N MET A 125 6.05 2.30 -11.15
CA MET A 125 5.52 2.86 -9.92
C MET A 125 5.96 4.32 -9.78
N GLU A 126 5.01 5.22 -9.53
CA GLU A 126 5.25 6.64 -9.30
C GLU A 126 4.91 6.96 -7.85
N VAL A 127 5.82 7.64 -7.16
CA VAL A 127 5.68 8.02 -5.76
C VAL A 127 5.78 9.53 -5.68
N ASN A 128 4.74 10.19 -5.18
CA ASN A 128 4.66 11.64 -5.09
C ASN A 128 4.30 12.08 -3.68
N THR A 129 4.89 13.16 -3.21
CA THR A 129 4.59 13.77 -1.90
C THR A 129 4.07 15.18 -2.09
N SER A 130 3.10 15.58 -1.27
CA SER A 130 2.58 16.94 -1.27
C SER A 130 2.05 17.35 0.11
N LEU A 131 2.11 18.64 0.44
CA LEU A 131 1.46 19.17 1.64
C LEU A 131 -0.02 19.44 1.33
N ASN A 132 -0.92 18.80 2.07
CA ASN A 132 -2.33 19.10 2.06
C ASN A 132 -2.60 20.32 2.94
N LYS A 133 -2.88 21.46 2.31
CA LYS A 133 -3.08 22.74 3.01
C LYS A 133 -4.35 22.77 3.88
N THR A 134 -5.32 21.91 3.61
CA THR A 134 -6.58 21.86 4.37
C THR A 134 -6.42 21.09 5.67
N THR A 135 -5.70 19.97 5.64
CA THR A 135 -5.49 19.11 6.81
C THR A 135 -4.15 19.38 7.50
N ASN A 136 -3.26 20.15 6.87
CA ASN A 136 -1.87 20.37 7.28
C ASN A 136 -1.06 19.06 7.43
N LYS A 137 -1.42 18.02 6.68
CA LYS A 137 -0.73 16.73 6.61
C LYS A 137 0.03 16.58 5.29
N PHE A 138 1.04 15.72 5.27
CA PHE A 138 1.77 15.34 4.07
C PHE A 138 1.12 14.12 3.41
N ASP A 139 0.59 14.30 2.21
CA ASP A 139 0.03 13.22 1.42
C ASP A 139 1.13 12.56 0.58
N VAL A 140 1.32 11.25 0.75
CA VAL A 140 2.15 10.40 -0.10
C VAL A 140 1.25 9.56 -0.99
N ARG A 141 1.34 9.78 -2.29
CA ARG A 141 0.62 9.04 -3.33
C ARG A 141 1.58 8.07 -4.03
N ILE A 142 1.24 6.79 -4.02
CA ILE A 142 2.00 5.72 -4.67
C ILE A 142 1.09 5.10 -5.72
N LYS A 143 1.49 5.13 -6.99
CA LYS A 143 0.72 4.56 -8.11
C LYS A 143 1.56 3.56 -8.88
N ALA A 144 1.23 2.28 -8.79
CA ALA A 144 1.80 1.22 -9.60
C ALA A 144 0.90 0.92 -10.81
N THR A 145 1.49 0.71 -11.98
CA THR A 145 0.82 0.40 -13.24
C THR A 145 1.57 -0.68 -13.99
N ARG A 146 0.86 -1.65 -14.54
CA ARG A 146 1.42 -2.67 -15.44
C ARG A 146 1.92 -2.02 -16.73
N ARG A 147 3.13 -2.37 -17.17
CA ARG A 147 3.64 -2.04 -18.51
C ARG A 147 3.26 -3.17 -19.47
N GLU A 148 2.93 -2.79 -20.69
CA GLU A 148 2.74 -3.73 -21.81
C GLU A 148 4.07 -4.17 -22.40
#